data_AF-A0A259KGM0-F1
#
_entry.id   AF-A0A259KGM0-F1
#
_cell.length_a   1.000
_cell.length_b   1.000
_cell.length_c   1.000
_cell.angle_alpha   90.00
_cell.angle_beta   90.00
_cell.angle_gamma   90.00
#
_symmetry.space_group_name_H-M   'P 1'
#
loop_
_entity.id
_entity.type
_entity.pdbx_description
1 polymer ?
#
loop_
_entity_poly.entity_id
_entity_poly.type
_entity_poly.pdbx_seq_one_letter_code
_entity_poly.pdbx_strand_id
1 'polypeptide(L)' 'MYSIDDLIKVIDKTGVVGDIGKFDPHKSFRDNGIDSLEVFAIFLAIEEEYKIKINEEDSMRISTLGQLLVFLNSHVSS' A
#
# COMPACT_ATOMS: atom_id res chain seq x y z
N MET A 1 1.19 -13.44 -7.92
CA MET A 1 1.17 -12.07 -8.46
C MET A 1 -0.03 -11.37 -7.86
N TYR A 2 0.21 -10.40 -6.98
CA TYR A 2 -0.81 -9.62 -6.29
C TYR A 2 -1.48 -8.65 -7.27
N SER A 3 -2.68 -8.19 -6.92
CA SER A 3 -3.43 -7.16 -7.64
C SER A 3 -3.76 -5.99 -6.73
N ILE A 4 -4.22 -4.88 -7.30
CA ILE A 4 -4.62 -3.71 -6.53
C ILE A 4 -5.74 -4.04 -5.55
N ASP A 5 -6.68 -4.91 -5.93
CA ASP A 5 -7.69 -5.47 -5.03
C ASP A 5 -7.11 -6.15 -3.78
N ASP A 6 -5.97 -6.84 -3.89
CA ASP A 6 -5.34 -7.50 -2.75
C ASP A 6 -4.78 -6.48 -1.75
N LEU A 7 -4.12 -5.43 -2.25
CA LEU A 7 -3.67 -4.33 -1.38
C LEU A 7 -4.87 -3.62 -0.77
N ILE A 8 -5.92 -3.34 -1.55
CA ILE A 8 -7.15 -2.73 -1.05
C ILE A 8 -7.75 -3.57 0.08
N LYS A 9 -7.77 -4.90 -0.04
CA LYS A 9 -8.22 -5.77 1.06
C LYS A 9 -7.33 -5.69 2.30
N VAL A 10 -6.01 -5.59 2.14
CA VAL A 10 -5.11 -5.40 3.29
C VAL A 10 -5.36 -4.06 3.96
N ILE A 11 -5.58 -3.01 3.18
CA ILE A 11 -5.89 -1.66 3.66
C ILE A 11 -7.29 -1.61 4.33
N ASP A 12 -8.25 -2.33 3.79
CA ASP A 12 -9.57 -2.50 4.40
C ASP A 12 -9.47 -3.20 5.76
N LYS A 13 -8.63 -4.25 5.85
CA LYS A 13 -8.34 -4.93 7.13
C LYS A 13 -7.68 -4.02 8.16
N THR A 14 -6.87 -3.03 7.76
CA THR A 14 -6.27 -2.08 8.70
C THR A 14 -7.26 -1.02 9.18
N GLY A 15 -8.39 -0.85 8.48
CA GLY A 15 -9.45 0.10 8.85
C GLY A 15 -9.07 1.57 8.65
N VAL A 16 -7.99 1.85 7.93
CA VAL A 16 -7.51 3.21 7.67
C VAL A 16 -8.33 3.88 6.56
N VAL A 17 -8.56 3.19 5.44
CA VAL A 17 -9.39 3.77 4.38
C VAL A 17 -10.86 3.54 4.69
N GLY A 18 -11.49 4.53 5.34
CA GLY A 18 -12.92 4.49 5.66
C GLY A 18 -13.84 4.48 4.44
N ASP A 19 -13.35 4.87 3.25
CA ASP A 19 -14.14 4.98 2.02
C ASP A 19 -13.35 4.41 0.82
N ILE A 20 -13.15 3.08 0.81
CA ILE A 20 -12.42 2.33 -0.23
C ILE A 20 -12.99 2.64 -1.63
N GLY A 21 -14.28 2.95 -1.74
CA GLY A 21 -14.95 3.29 -3.00
C GLY A 21 -14.46 4.58 -3.66
N LYS A 22 -13.78 5.46 -2.91
CA LYS A 22 -13.13 6.67 -3.45
C LYS A 22 -11.63 6.50 -3.67
N PHE A 23 -11.09 5.34 -3.30
CA PHE A 23 -9.68 5.07 -3.42
C PHE A 23 -9.30 4.90 -4.91
N ASP A 24 -8.55 5.86 -5.42
CA ASP A 24 -8.01 5.89 -6.76
C ASP A 24 -6.55 5.37 -6.74
N PRO A 25 -6.29 4.15 -7.24
CA PRO A 25 -4.96 3.56 -7.23
C PRO A 25 -3.95 4.26 -8.13
N HIS A 26 -4.41 5.11 -9.06
CA HIS A 26 -3.54 5.90 -9.92
C HIS A 26 -3.07 7.19 -9.26
N LYS A 27 -3.74 7.61 -8.17
CA LYS A 27 -3.36 8.79 -7.39
C LYS A 27 -2.44 8.44 -6.24
N SER A 28 -1.77 9.45 -5.70
CA SER A 28 -0.94 9.27 -4.51
C SER A 28 -1.79 8.98 -3.28
N PHE A 29 -1.21 8.38 -2.23
CA PHE A 29 -1.91 8.18 -0.97
C PHE A 29 -2.48 9.50 -0.42
N ARG A 30 -1.68 10.57 -0.47
CA ARG A 30 -2.12 11.92 -0.03
C ARG A 30 -3.27 12.46 -0.88
N ASP A 31 -3.23 12.26 -2.20
CA ASP A 31 -4.31 12.69 -3.10
C ASP A 31 -5.61 11.89 -2.89
N ASN A 32 -5.50 10.67 -2.36
CA ASN A 32 -6.63 9.86 -1.90
C ASN A 32 -7.18 10.29 -0.53
N GLY A 33 -6.59 11.32 0.09
CA GLY A 33 -6.96 11.76 1.42
C GLY A 33 -6.44 10.84 2.53
N ILE A 34 -5.44 9.99 2.24
CA ILE A 34 -4.79 9.14 3.23
C ILE A 34 -3.67 9.94 3.88
N ASP A 35 -3.74 10.06 5.20
CA ASP A 35 -2.75 10.76 5.98
C ASP A 35 -1.46 9.95 6.13
N SER A 36 -0.35 10.62 6.46
CA SER A 36 0.96 9.95 6.60
C SER A 36 0.97 8.83 7.66
N LEU A 37 0.13 8.94 8.70
CA LEU A 37 -0.04 7.90 9.71
C LEU A 37 -0.71 6.65 9.15
N GLU A 38 -1.71 6.84 8.30
CA GLU A 38 -2.44 5.76 7.65
C GLU A 38 -1.57 5.07 6.61
N VAL A 39 -0.80 5.83 5.82
CA VAL A 39 0.21 5.27 4.90
C VAL A 39 1.20 4.38 5.65
N PHE A 40 1.67 4.82 6.82
CA PHE A 40 2.59 4.03 7.64
C PHE A 40 1.94 2.73 8.13
N ALA A 41 0.68 2.76 8.56
CA ALA A 41 -0.06 1.57 8.96
C ALA A 41 -0.28 0.59 7.79
N ILE A 42 -0.55 1.10 6.58
CA ILE A 42 -0.66 0.28 5.36
C ILE A 42 0.66 -0.42 5.06
N PHE A 43 1.77 0.32 5.08
CA PHE A 43 3.10 -0.28 4.86
C PHE A 43 3.42 -1.33 5.91
N LEU A 44 3.20 -1.04 7.19
CA LEU A 44 3.46 -1.99 8.28
C LEU A 44 2.63 -3.28 8.12
N ALA A 45 1.34 -3.15 7.80
CA ALA A 45 0.47 -4.31 7.58
C ALA A 45 0.90 -5.13 6.36
N ILE A 46 1.37 -4.47 5.30
CA ILE A 46 1.91 -5.13 4.12
C ILE A 46 3.25 -5.83 4.43
N GLU A 47 4.14 -5.18 5.18
CA GLU A 47 5.39 -5.80 5.64
C GLU A 47 5.13 -7.07 6.45
N GLU A 48 4.16 -7.03 7.38
CA GLU A 48 3.80 -8.18 8.21
C GLU A 48 3.08 -9.29 7.41
N GLU A 49 2.06 -8.93 6.61
CA GLU A 49 1.25 -9.89 5.83
C GLU A 49 2.10 -10.60 4.78
N TYR A 50 2.96 -9.86 4.06
CA TYR A 50 3.76 -10.39 2.97
C TYR A 50 5.20 -10.72 3.37
N LYS A 51 5.57 -10.53 4.64
CA LYS A 51 6.91 -10.78 5.19
C LYS A 51 8.02 -10.05 4.43
N ILE A 52 7.72 -8.85 3.92
CA ILE A 52 8.67 -7.99 3.20
C ILE A 52 9.22 -6.89 4.12
N LYS A 53 10.30 -6.23 3.69
CA LYS A 53 10.78 -4.99 4.31
C LYS A 53 10.71 -3.85 3.32
N ILE A 54 10.03 -2.78 3.72
CA ILE A 54 9.96 -1.51 3.01
C ILE A 54 10.84 -0.53 3.79
N ASN A 55 12.04 -0.26 3.26
CA ASN A 55 12.94 0.71 3.87
C ASN A 55 12.43 2.14 3.63
N GLU A 56 12.98 3.12 4.35
CA GLU A 56 12.62 4.53 4.14
C GLU A 56 12.78 4.95 2.66
N GLU A 57 13.87 4.57 2.00
CA GLU A 57 14.08 4.88 0.57
C GLU A 57 12.98 4.31 -0.34
N ASP A 58 12.53 3.08 -0.08
CA ASP A 58 11.46 2.45 -0.85
C ASP A 58 10.12 3.10 -0.55
N SER A 59 9.82 3.38 0.71
CA SER A 59 8.60 4.09 1.13
C SER A 59 8.51 5.49 0.51
N MET A 60 9.63 6.20 0.35
CA MET A 60 9.69 7.50 -0.30
C MET A 60 9.49 7.39 -1.83
N ARG A 61 9.92 6.29 -2.43
CA ARG A 61 9.68 6.00 -3.86
C ARG A 61 8.24 5.57 -4.13
N ILE A 62 7.60 4.92 -3.16
CA ILE A 62 6.24 4.42 -3.26
C ILE A 62 5.27 5.54 -2.88
N SER A 63 4.83 6.29 -3.88
CA SER A 63 3.85 7.37 -3.70
C SER A 63 2.42 6.94 -4.03
N THR A 64 2.24 5.87 -4.82
CA THR A 64 0.94 5.36 -5.26
C THR A 64 0.75 3.88 -4.91
N LEU A 65 -0.50 3.42 -4.88
CA LEU A 65 -0.79 2.00 -4.66
C LEU A 65 -0.23 1.12 -5.77
N GLY A 66 -0.23 1.62 -7.02
CA GLY A 66 0.33 0.91 -8.16
C GLY A 66 1.83 0.65 -8.00
N GLN A 67 2.59 1.63 -7.50
CA GLN A 67 4.03 1.43 -7.23
C GLN A 67 4.26 0.42 -6.10
N LEU A 68 3.46 0.50 -5.03
CA LEU A 68 3.53 -0.46 -3.93
C LEU A 68 3.27 -1.88 -4.44
N LEU A 69 2.27 -2.05 -5.31
CA LEU A 69 1.95 -3.35 -5.90
C LEU A 69 3.09 -3.90 -6.76
N VAL A 70 3.69 -3.05 -7.60
CA VAL A 70 4.83 -3.44 -8.44
C VAL A 70 6.00 -3.87 -7.56
N PHE A 71 6.31 -3.10 -6.52
CA PHE A 71 7.34 -3.43 -5.54
C PHE A 71 7.09 -4.79 -4.88
N LEU A 72 5.87 -5.01 -4.37
CA LEU A 72 5.42 -6.26 -3.77
C LEU A 72 5.60 -7.47 -4.70
N ASN A 73 5.13 -7.33 -5.95
CA ASN A 73 5.26 -8.39 -6.94
C ASN A 73 6.71 -8.69 -7.30
N SER A 74 7.56 -7.66 -7.41
CA SER A 74 8.98 -7.84 -7.67
C SER A 74 9.71 -8.52 -6.51
N HIS A 75 9.29 -8.28 -5.26
CA HIS A 75 9.95 -8.83 -4.08
C HIS A 75 9.52 -10.28 -3.76
N VAL A 76 8.23 -10.58 -3.89
CA VAL A 76 7.68 -11.91 -3.55
C VAL A 76 7.85 -12.92 -4.69
N SER A 77 8.14 -12.47 -5.91
CA SER A 77 8.33 -13.37 -7.05
C SER A 77 9.74 -13.99 -7.13
N SER A 78 10.50 -14.02 -6.02
CA SER A 78 11.84 -14.62 -5.95
C SER A 78 11.94 -15.78 -4.96
#